data_AF-A3V5E5-F1
#
_entry.id   AF-A3V5E5-F1
#
_cell.length_a   1.000
_cell.length_b   1.000
_cell.length_c   1.000
_cell.angle_alpha   90.00
_cell.angle_beta   90.00
_cell.angle_gamma   90.00
#
_symmetry.space_group_name_H-M   'P 1'
#
loop_
_entity.id
_entity.type
_entity.pdbx_description
1 polymer ?
#
loop_
_entity_poly.entity_id
_entity_poly.type
_entity_poly.pdbx_seq_one_letter_code
_entity_poly.pdbx_strand_id
1 'polypeptide(L)' 'MFRLLRTFILVMVAFVAGMMYERQGQQDICENGGGLWVSNICLAAEMIND' A
#
# COMPACT_ATOMS: atom_id res chain seq x y z
N MET A 1 15.64 31.69 3.24
CA MET A 1 14.29 31.14 3.02
C MET A 1 14.28 29.59 2.90
N PHE A 2 15.18 28.87 3.59
CA PHE A 2 15.32 27.40 3.49
C PHE A 2 14.25 26.59 4.24
N ARG A 3 13.48 27.24 5.14
CA ARG A 3 12.44 26.57 5.93
C ARG A 3 11.32 25.99 5.07
N LEU A 4 10.85 26.74 4.07
CA LEU A 4 9.75 26.32 3.20
C LEU A 4 10.13 25.15 2.29
N LEU A 5 11.34 25.20 1.72
CA LEU A 5 11.87 24.12 0.89
C LEU A 5 12.01 22.82 1.70
N ARG A 6 12.54 22.89 2.93
CA ARG A 6 12.68 21.72 3.81
C ARG A 6 11.32 21.12 4.17
N THR A 7 10.33 21.95 4.50
CA THR A 7 8.98 21.46 4.83
C THR A 7 8.33 20.78 3.63
N PHE A 8 8.50 21.33 2.42
CA PHE A 8 7.93 20.72 1.23
C PHE A 8 8.52 19.33 0.95
N ILE A 9 9.84 19.20 1.06
CA ILE A 9 10.53 17.91 0.89
C ILE A 9 10.04 16.88 1.92
N LEU A 10 9.92 17.28 3.19
CA LEU A 10 9.45 16.38 4.25
C LEU A 10 8.00 15.91 4.03
N VAL A 11 7.12 16.80 3.59
CA VAL A 11 5.73 16.43 3.26
C VAL A 11 5.68 15.48 2.07
N MET A 12 6.47 15.73 1.01
CA MET A 12 6.53 14.85 -0.15
C MET A 12 7.01 13.45 0.22
N VAL A 13 8.04 13.34 1.06
CA VAL A 13 8.55 12.05 1.54
C VAL A 13 7.50 11.32 2.39
N ALA A 14 6.87 12.01 3.33
CA ALA A 14 5.82 11.43 4.17
C ALA A 14 4.61 10.94 3.33
N PHE A 15 4.24 11.69 2.29
CA PHE A 15 3.16 11.33 1.38
C PHE A 15 3.48 10.05 0.60
N VAL A 16 4.68 9.96 0.00
CA VAL A 16 5.11 8.76 -0.73
C VAL A 16 5.21 7.54 0.19
N ALA A 17 5.73 7.73 1.41
CA ALA A 17 5.80 6.66 2.41
C ALA A 17 4.39 6.15 2.78
N GLY A 18 3.43 7.04 2.98
CA GLY A 18 2.03 6.68 3.24
C GLY A 18 1.39 5.89 2.08
N MET A 19 1.61 6.33 0.84
CA MET A 19 1.11 5.63 -0.35
C MET A 19 1.68 4.21 -0.48
N MET A 20 2.96 4.00 -0.14
CA MET A 20 3.57 2.68 -0.14
C MET A 20 3.03 1.81 1.01
N TYR A 21 2.82 2.40 2.19
CA TYR A 21 2.27 1.70 3.34
C TYR A 21 0.85 1.18 3.08
N GLU A 22 -0.03 2.01 2.50
CA GLU A 22 -1.39 1.56 2.16
C GLU A 22 -1.38 0.44 1.12
N ARG A 23 -0.47 0.51 0.13
CA ARG A 23 -0.33 -0.56 -0.86
C ARG A 23 0.10 -1.88 -0.24
N GLN A 24 1.07 -1.87 0.67
CA GLN A 24 1.53 -3.08 1.35
C GLN A 24 0.44 -3.64 2.27
N GLY A 25 -0.23 -2.78 3.03
CA GLY A 25 -1.32 -3.19 3.91
C GLY A 25 -2.47 -3.88 3.17
N GLN A 26 -2.78 -3.48 1.94
CA GLN A 26 -3.78 -4.18 1.11
C GLN A 26 -3.34 -5.60 0.74
N GLN A 27 -2.05 -5.83 0.49
CA GLN A 27 -1.50 -7.17 0.22
C GLN A 27 -1.58 -8.02 1.47
N ASP A 28 -1.10 -7.49 2.60
CA ASP A 28 -1.11 -8.18 3.89
C ASP A 28 -2.53 -8.55 4.32
N ILE A 29 -3.51 -7.66 4.16
CA ILE A 29 -4.92 -7.94 4.48
C ILE A 29 -5.47 -9.08 3.63
N CYS A 30 -5.11 -9.11 2.34
CA CYS A 30 -5.55 -10.16 1.43
C CYS A 30 -4.99 -11.53 1.83
N GLU A 31 -3.67 -11.60 2.05
CA GLU A 31 -2.99 -12.83 2.42
C GLU A 31 -3.44 -13.33 3.81
N ASN A 32 -3.64 -12.41 4.77
CA ASN A 32 -4.17 -12.76 6.09
C ASN A 32 -5.63 -13.22 6.06
N GLY A 33 -6.42 -12.74 5.10
CA GLY A 33 -7.79 -13.21 4.84
C GLY A 33 -7.85 -14.59 4.17
N GLY A 34 -6.70 -15.21 3.87
CA GLY A 34 -6.60 -16.46 3.13
C GLY A 34 -6.75 -16.29 1.61
N GLY A 35 -6.82 -15.04 1.14
CA GLY A 35 -6.84 -14.72 -0.29
C GLY A 35 -5.46 -14.75 -0.92
N LEU A 36 -5.41 -14.75 -2.24
CA LEU A 36 -4.18 -14.70 -3.01
C LEU A 36 -4.02 -13.31 -3.63
N TRP A 37 -2.92 -12.63 -3.32
CA TRP A 37 -2.60 -11.35 -3.94
C TRP A 37 -1.94 -11.57 -5.31
N VAL A 38 -2.66 -11.33 -6.40
CA VAL A 38 -2.16 -11.53 -7.77
C VAL A 38 -2.36 -10.26 -8.58
N SER A 39 -1.30 -9.77 -9.23
CA SER A 39 -1.39 -8.67 -10.20
C SER A 39 -2.12 -7.42 -9.67
N ASN A 40 -1.86 -7.05 -8.41
CA ASN A 40 -2.44 -5.88 -7.73
C ASN A 40 -3.95 -5.97 -7.45
N ILE A 41 -4.52 -7.19 -7.44
CA ILE A 41 -5.87 -7.48 -6.97
C ILE A 41 -5.83 -8.57 -5.91
N CYS A 42 -6.77 -8.50 -4.96
CA CYS A 42 -6.99 -9.56 -3.99
C CYS A 42 -8.02 -10.56 -4.53
N LEU A 43 -7.61 -11.82 -4.71
CA LEU A 43 -8.52 -12.91 -5.04
C LEU A 43 -8.92 -13.63 -3.76
N ALA A 44 -10.21 -13.65 -3.45
CA ALA A 44 -10.72 -14.40 -2.30
C ALA A 44 -10.54 -15.91 -2.52
N ALA A 45 -10.24 -16.65 -1.45
CA ALA A 45 -9.99 -18.11 -1.49
C ALA A 45 -11.12 -18.91 -2.14
N GLU A 46 -12.35 -18.41 -2.03
CA GLU A 46 -13.56 -18.99 -2.63
C GLU A 46 -13.52 -19.02 -4.18
N MET A 47 -12.75 -18.14 -4.82
CA MET A 47 -12.64 -18.04 -6.28
C MET A 47 -11.51 -18.91 -6.87
N ILE A 48 -10.73 -19.61 -6.04
CA ILE A 48 -9.55 -20.38 -6.46
C ILE A 48 -9.89 -21.86 -6.76
N ASN A 49 -11.05 -22.35 -6.29
CA ASN A 49 -11.46 -23.76 -6.38
C ASN A 49 -12.66 -24.04 -7.32
N ASP A 50 -13.06 -23.09 -8.18
CA ASP A 50 -14.10 -23.29 -9.21
C ASP A 50 -13.49 -23.51 -10.61
#